data_AF-G5AU35-F1
#
_entry.id   AF-G5AU35-F1
#
_cell.length_a   1.000
_cell.length_b   1.000
_cell.length_c   1.000
_cell.angle_alpha   90.00
_cell.angle_beta   90.00
_cell.angle_gamma   90.00
#
_symmetry.space_group_name_H-M   'P 1'
#
loop_
_entity.id
_entity.type
_entity.pdbx_description
1 polymer ?
#
loop_
_entity_poly.entity_id
_entity_poly.type
_entity_poly.pdbx_seq_one_letter_code
_entity_poly.pdbx_strand_id
1 'polypeptide(L)'
;MGRWALLPSWVSATLLLVLAALPAALAANSSGRWWGIVNVASSTNLLTDSKSLQLVLEPSLQLLSRKQRRLIRQNPGILHSVSGGLQSAVRECKWQFRNRRWNCPTAPGPHLFGKIVNRGCRETAFIFAITSAGVTHSVARSCSEGSIESCTCDYRRRGPGGPDWHWGGCSDNIDFGRLFGREFVDSGEKGRDLRFLMNLHNNEAGRTTVFSEMRQECKCHGMSGSCTVRTCWMRLPTLRAVGDVLRDRFDGASRVLYGNRGSNRASRAELLRLEPEDPAHKPPSPQDLVYFEKSPNFCTYSGRLGTAGTAGRACNSSSPALDGCELLCCGRGHRTRTQRVTERCNCTFHWCCHVSCRNCTHTSVLHECL
;
A
#
# COMPACT_ATOMS: atom_id res chain seq x y z
N MET A 1 20.51 64.51 58.42
CA MET A 1 21.42 65.10 57.42
C MET A 1 22.55 64.12 57.13
N GLY A 2 22.72 63.75 55.86
CA GLY A 2 23.95 63.19 55.26
C GLY A 2 24.47 61.82 55.72
N ARG A 3 23.99 60.74 55.10
CA ARG A 3 24.68 59.44 55.08
C ARG A 3 25.69 59.39 53.92
N TRP A 4 26.96 59.19 54.25
CA TRP A 4 27.97 58.57 53.39
C TRP A 4 28.28 57.19 53.95
N ALA A 5 28.26 56.16 53.11
CA ALA A 5 29.23 55.05 53.13
C ALA A 5 28.83 53.98 52.10
N LEU A 6 29.85 53.56 51.36
CA LEU A 6 29.87 52.54 50.32
C LEU A 6 29.68 51.13 50.89
N LEU A 7 28.90 50.31 50.15
CA LEU A 7 28.99 48.86 49.88
C LEU A 7 29.12 47.87 51.07
N PRO A 8 28.66 46.59 50.99
CA PRO A 8 28.68 45.74 49.79
C PRO A 8 27.52 44.74 49.61
N SER A 9 27.64 43.96 48.54
CA SER A 9 27.32 42.52 48.43
C SER A 9 25.99 42.04 47.83
N TRP A 10 26.12 41.47 46.62
CA TRP A 10 25.52 40.22 46.13
C TRP A 10 23.99 40.05 46.15
N VAL A 11 23.31 40.28 45.01
CA VAL A 11 22.18 39.43 44.57
C VAL A 11 22.17 39.31 43.04
N SER A 12 22.32 38.07 42.57
CA SER A 12 22.08 37.60 41.20
C SER A 12 20.62 37.75 40.79
N ALA A 13 20.35 38.15 39.54
CA ALA A 13 19.22 37.65 38.76
C ALA A 13 19.36 38.04 37.28
N THR A 14 20.09 37.19 36.55
CA THR A 14 19.86 36.78 35.16
C THR A 14 18.85 37.56 34.32
N LEU A 15 19.43 38.34 33.41
CA LEU A 15 18.83 38.98 32.25
C LEU A 15 18.14 37.95 31.33
N LEU A 16 16.81 38.07 31.22
CA LEU A 16 15.97 37.84 30.04
C LEU A 16 16.53 36.91 28.93
N LEU A 17 16.34 35.60 29.11
CA LEU A 17 16.20 34.64 28.01
C LEU A 17 14.75 34.16 27.99
N VAL A 18 13.86 34.96 27.38
CA VAL A 18 12.57 34.47 26.90
C VAL A 18 12.87 33.61 25.67
N LEU A 19 13.40 32.41 25.92
CA LEU A 19 13.33 31.32 24.96
C LEU A 19 11.85 31.00 24.80
N ALA A 20 11.33 31.34 23.63
CA ALA A 20 10.06 30.85 23.15
C ALA A 20 10.03 29.33 23.33
N ALA A 21 9.37 28.88 24.38
CA ALA A 21 8.89 27.51 24.50
C ALA A 21 7.76 27.36 23.48
N LEU A 22 8.14 27.31 22.21
CA LEU A 22 7.37 26.55 21.23
C LEU A 22 7.17 25.17 21.87
N PRO A 23 5.93 24.69 22.01
CA PRO A 23 5.74 23.29 22.30
C PRO A 23 6.55 22.58 21.21
N ALA A 24 7.49 21.71 21.62
CA ALA A 24 8.03 20.73 20.72
C ALA A 24 6.81 20.04 20.12
N ALA A 25 6.43 20.46 18.92
CA ALA A 25 5.38 19.81 18.16
C ALA A 25 5.89 18.39 18.08
N LEU A 26 5.23 17.49 18.83
CA LEU A 26 5.36 16.05 18.72
C LEU A 26 5.59 15.80 17.24
N ALA A 27 6.78 15.34 16.87
CA ALA A 27 7.14 15.15 15.47
C ALA A 27 6.06 14.29 14.87
N ALA A 28 5.11 14.94 14.18
CA ALA A 28 3.90 14.27 13.73
C ALA A 28 4.39 13.24 12.74
N ASN A 29 4.24 11.97 13.09
CA ASN A 29 4.74 10.85 12.32
C ASN A 29 4.21 11.02 10.89
N SER A 30 5.09 11.45 9.97
CA SER A 30 4.68 11.81 8.61
C SER A 30 4.51 10.58 7.73
N SER A 31 4.87 9.39 8.24
CA SER A 31 4.69 8.12 7.55
C SER A 31 3.22 7.93 7.20
N GLY A 32 2.96 7.62 5.92
CA GLY A 32 1.62 7.35 5.42
C GLY A 32 0.69 8.55 5.13
N ARG A 33 1.08 9.81 5.41
CA ARG A 33 0.22 10.98 5.05
C ARG A 33 -0.04 11.09 3.54
N TRP A 34 0.93 10.68 2.73
CA TRP A 34 0.85 10.71 1.28
C TRP A 34 -0.26 9.80 0.72
N TRP A 35 -0.70 8.76 1.45
CA TRP A 35 -1.81 7.92 1.04
C TRP A 35 -3.13 8.69 0.91
N GLY A 36 -3.28 9.83 1.61
CA GLY A 36 -4.47 10.66 1.55
C GLY A 36 -4.78 11.26 0.17
N ILE A 37 -3.85 11.21 -0.79
CA ILE A 37 -4.06 11.66 -2.18
C ILE A 37 -5.17 10.87 -2.88
N VAL A 38 -5.40 9.62 -2.44
CA VAL A 38 -6.53 8.79 -2.93
C VAL A 38 -7.86 9.51 -2.75
N ASN A 39 -8.06 10.20 -1.63
CA ASN A 39 -9.29 10.91 -1.32
C ASN A 39 -9.46 12.18 -2.18
N VAL A 40 -8.36 12.79 -2.62
CA VAL A 40 -8.36 13.98 -3.47
C VAL A 40 -8.70 13.60 -4.91
N ALA A 41 -8.02 12.59 -5.45
CA ALA A 41 -8.23 12.14 -6.83
C ALA A 41 -9.62 11.52 -7.07
N SER A 42 -10.28 11.02 -6.03
CA SER A 42 -11.65 10.50 -6.13
C SER A 42 -12.70 11.63 -6.17
N SER A 43 -12.31 12.84 -5.78
CA SER A 43 -13.22 13.99 -5.62
C SER A 43 -13.16 14.96 -6.80
N THR A 44 -12.22 14.79 -7.73
CA THR A 44 -12.00 15.76 -8.81
C THR A 44 -11.68 15.08 -10.15
N ASN A 45 -12.39 15.47 -11.22
CA ASN A 45 -12.00 15.23 -12.61
C ASN A 45 -10.73 16.03 -13.01
N LEU A 46 -9.95 16.53 -12.04
CA LEU A 46 -8.87 17.52 -12.23
C LEU A 46 -7.53 16.91 -12.66
N LEU A 47 -7.43 15.59 -12.83
CA LEU A 47 -6.18 14.93 -13.23
C LEU A 47 -6.09 14.63 -14.73
N THR A 48 -7.08 15.06 -15.53
CA THR A 48 -7.12 14.80 -16.98
C THR A 48 -6.41 15.83 -17.84
N ASP A 49 -6.00 16.98 -17.28
CA ASP A 49 -5.24 17.98 -18.05
C ASP A 49 -3.84 18.14 -17.45
N SER A 50 -2.87 17.48 -18.09
CA SER A 50 -1.47 17.42 -17.68
C SER A 50 -0.67 18.68 -18.03
N LYS A 51 -1.32 19.74 -18.54
CA LYS A 51 -0.63 20.98 -18.88
C LYS A 51 -0.76 22.01 -17.76
N SER A 52 0.42 22.37 -17.23
CA SER A 52 0.74 23.64 -16.56
C SER A 52 0.39 23.74 -15.07
N LEU A 53 1.45 23.87 -14.24
CA LEU A 53 1.64 24.70 -13.03
C LEU A 53 0.57 24.81 -11.91
N GLN A 54 -0.71 24.54 -12.13
CA GLN A 54 -1.80 24.79 -11.17
C GLN A 54 -1.88 23.75 -10.05
N LEU A 55 -1.35 22.54 -10.27
CA LEU A 55 -1.26 21.49 -9.25
C LEU A 55 -0.42 21.93 -8.03
N VAL A 56 0.56 22.83 -8.20
CA VAL A 56 1.52 23.22 -7.14
C VAL A 56 0.89 24.07 -6.02
N LEU A 57 -0.24 24.74 -6.31
CA LEU A 57 -1.00 25.55 -5.34
C LEU A 57 -2.11 24.76 -4.65
N GLU A 58 -2.31 23.48 -4.99
CA GLU A 58 -3.43 22.70 -4.47
C GLU A 58 -3.14 22.23 -3.01
N PRO A 59 -4.05 22.47 -2.05
CA PRO A 59 -3.89 22.02 -0.65
C PRO A 59 -3.65 20.51 -0.49
N SER A 60 -4.07 19.71 -1.48
CA SER A 60 -3.87 18.26 -1.57
C SER A 60 -2.39 17.84 -1.57
N LEU A 61 -1.51 18.62 -2.22
CA LEU A 61 -0.07 18.35 -2.29
C LEU A 61 0.65 18.66 -0.98
N GLN A 62 -0.02 19.26 0.01
CA GLN A 62 0.56 19.42 1.35
C GLN A 62 0.77 18.08 2.07
N LEU A 63 0.09 17.03 1.62
CA LEU A 63 0.27 15.66 2.11
C LEU A 63 1.60 15.03 1.63
N LEU A 64 2.19 15.60 0.58
CA LEU A 64 3.41 15.09 -0.06
C LEU A 64 4.68 15.75 0.47
N SER A 65 5.71 14.93 0.63
CA SER A 65 7.05 15.39 0.95
C SER A 65 7.60 16.30 -0.15
N ARG A 66 8.59 17.15 0.17
CA ARG A 66 9.28 17.97 -0.83
C ARG A 66 9.91 17.11 -1.94
N LYS A 67 10.43 15.92 -1.59
CA LYS A 67 11.00 14.97 -2.54
C LYS A 67 9.92 14.38 -3.46
N GLN A 68 8.78 13.97 -2.92
CA GLN A 68 7.66 13.45 -3.72
C GLN A 68 7.13 14.48 -4.72
N ARG A 69 6.95 15.74 -4.28
CA ARG A 69 6.54 16.84 -5.17
C ARG A 69 7.58 17.12 -6.27
N ARG A 70 8.88 16.97 -5.98
CA ARG A 70 9.92 17.07 -7.01
C ARG A 70 9.81 15.94 -8.03
N LEU A 71 9.66 14.70 -7.58
CA LEU A 71 9.52 13.53 -8.45
C LEU A 71 8.31 13.66 -9.37
N ILE A 72 7.17 14.13 -8.86
CA ILE A 72 5.97 14.39 -9.67
C ILE A 72 6.24 15.45 -10.75
N ARG A 73 6.91 16.55 -10.41
CA ARG A 73 7.23 17.61 -11.38
C ARG A 73 8.21 17.15 -12.46
N GLN A 74 9.10 16.20 -12.16
CA GLN A 74 10.07 15.66 -13.11
C GLN A 74 9.46 14.61 -14.05
N ASN A 75 8.25 14.11 -13.76
CA ASN A 75 7.60 13.05 -14.52
C ASN A 75 6.14 13.45 -14.80
N PRO A 76 5.87 14.25 -15.84
CA PRO A 76 4.51 14.62 -16.24
C PRO A 76 3.62 13.37 -16.42
N GLY A 77 2.37 13.43 -15.94
CA GLY A 77 1.42 12.30 -15.97
C GLY A 77 1.56 11.29 -14.83
N ILE A 78 2.64 11.32 -14.04
CA ILE A 78 2.89 10.29 -13.02
C ILE A 78 1.93 10.35 -11.83
N LEU A 79 1.41 11.54 -11.48
CA LEU A 79 0.51 11.70 -10.33
C LEU A 79 -0.78 10.90 -10.50
N HIS A 80 -1.34 10.89 -11.70
CA HIS A 80 -2.52 10.07 -12.03
C HIS A 80 -2.21 8.59 -11.83
N SER A 81 -1.05 8.14 -12.32
CA SER A 81 -0.58 6.76 -12.20
C SER A 81 -0.38 6.33 -10.75
N VAL A 82 0.24 7.18 -9.91
CA VAL A 82 0.42 6.94 -8.48
C VAL A 82 -0.93 6.83 -7.77
N SER A 83 -1.85 7.74 -8.05
CA SER A 83 -3.18 7.75 -7.44
C SER A 83 -4.01 6.51 -7.82
N GLY A 84 -4.07 6.18 -9.10
CA GLY A 84 -4.76 4.97 -9.59
C GLY A 84 -4.16 3.68 -9.03
N GLY A 85 -2.84 3.64 -8.86
CA GLY A 85 -2.13 2.54 -8.22
C GLY A 85 -2.50 2.37 -6.75
N LEU A 86 -2.58 3.48 -6.00
CA LEU A 86 -3.04 3.45 -4.61
C LEU A 86 -4.51 3.04 -4.47
N GLN A 87 -5.40 3.57 -5.31
CA GLN A 87 -6.81 3.17 -5.30
C GLN A 87 -6.97 1.67 -5.55
N SER A 88 -6.21 1.14 -6.50
CA SER A 88 -6.20 -0.29 -6.81
C SER A 88 -5.63 -1.12 -5.66
N ALA A 89 -4.55 -0.67 -5.00
CA ALA A 89 -4.00 -1.31 -3.81
C ALA A 89 -4.98 -1.34 -2.63
N VAL A 90 -5.71 -0.25 -2.40
CA VAL A 90 -6.74 -0.17 -1.35
C VAL A 90 -7.89 -1.14 -1.63
N ARG A 91 -8.35 -1.19 -2.87
CA ARG A 91 -9.39 -2.15 -3.30
C ARG A 91 -8.94 -3.58 -3.09
N GLU A 92 -7.68 -3.88 -3.43
CA GLU A 92 -7.11 -5.20 -3.25
C GLU A 92 -6.90 -5.54 -1.77
N CYS A 93 -6.48 -4.60 -0.93
CA CYS A 93 -6.38 -4.79 0.51
C CYS A 93 -7.75 -5.13 1.14
N LYS A 94 -8.80 -4.39 0.78
CA LYS A 94 -10.17 -4.68 1.21
C LYS A 94 -10.64 -6.05 0.71
N TRP A 95 -10.30 -6.38 -0.54
CA TRP A 95 -10.60 -7.70 -1.10
C TRP A 95 -9.94 -8.80 -0.28
N GLN A 96 -8.62 -8.78 -0.11
CA GLN A 96 -7.85 -9.83 0.59
C GLN A 96 -8.30 -10.05 2.04
N PHE A 97 -8.79 -8.99 2.70
CA PHE A 97 -9.17 -9.01 4.11
C PHE A 97 -10.68 -8.99 4.37
N ARG A 98 -11.54 -9.09 3.34
CA ARG A 98 -13.02 -9.02 3.46
C ARG A 98 -13.61 -9.95 4.51
N ASN A 99 -13.00 -11.13 4.66
CA ASN A 99 -13.45 -12.20 5.56
C ASN A 99 -12.63 -12.30 6.86
N ARG A 100 -11.69 -11.37 7.12
CA ARG A 100 -10.87 -11.34 8.35
C ARG A 100 -11.46 -10.33 9.33
N ARG A 101 -11.21 -10.48 10.64
CA ARG A 101 -11.66 -9.53 11.69
C ARG A 101 -11.22 -8.09 11.43
N TRP A 102 -9.99 -7.91 10.93
CA TRP A 102 -9.53 -6.68 10.32
C TRP A 102 -9.78 -6.75 8.81
N ASN A 103 -10.59 -5.85 8.27
CA ASN A 103 -11.04 -5.85 6.87
C ASN A 103 -10.47 -4.69 6.04
N CYS A 104 -9.26 -4.25 6.38
CA CYS A 104 -8.62 -3.08 5.77
C CYS A 104 -9.50 -1.81 5.78
N PRO A 105 -9.89 -1.32 6.97
CA PRO A 105 -10.72 -0.12 7.08
C PRO A 105 -9.98 1.10 6.55
N THR A 106 -10.71 1.95 5.84
CA THR A 106 -10.20 3.22 5.31
C THR A 106 -11.07 4.38 5.79
N ALA A 107 -10.45 5.51 6.11
CA ALA A 107 -11.12 6.72 6.54
C ALA A 107 -10.94 7.86 5.51
N PRO A 108 -11.94 8.75 5.37
CA PRO A 108 -11.75 10.00 4.64
C PRO A 108 -10.73 10.89 5.37
N GLY A 109 -9.93 11.63 4.60
CA GLY A 109 -8.93 12.56 5.12
C GLY A 109 -7.47 12.13 4.91
N PRO A 110 -6.51 12.75 5.63
CA PRO A 110 -5.07 12.58 5.39
C PRO A 110 -4.50 11.25 5.90
N HIS A 111 -5.17 10.61 6.86
CA HIS A 111 -4.75 9.34 7.45
C HIS A 111 -5.63 8.19 6.95
N LEU A 112 -5.40 7.78 5.69
CA LEU A 112 -6.26 6.83 4.98
C LEU A 112 -6.53 5.54 5.77
N PHE A 113 -5.51 4.95 6.39
CA PHE A 113 -5.64 3.70 7.15
C PHE A 113 -5.78 3.92 8.68
N GLY A 114 -5.98 5.16 9.13
CA GLY A 114 -6.16 5.48 10.54
C GLY A 114 -4.94 5.20 11.42
N LYS A 115 -5.17 4.79 12.67
CA LYS A 115 -4.12 4.64 13.69
C LYS A 115 -3.36 3.31 13.63
N ILE A 116 -3.88 2.30 12.94
CA ILE A 116 -3.24 0.97 12.86
C ILE A 116 -1.82 1.09 12.31
N VAL A 117 -1.63 2.01 11.36
CA VAL A 117 -0.35 2.19 10.70
C VAL A 117 0.72 2.65 11.65
N ASN A 118 0.41 3.30 12.78
CA ASN A 118 1.40 3.69 13.78
C ASN A 118 1.99 2.50 14.55
N ARG A 119 1.39 1.32 14.45
CA ARG A 119 1.87 0.08 15.07
C ARG A 119 2.73 -0.73 14.11
N GLY A 120 3.69 -1.45 14.65
CA GLY A 120 4.59 -2.35 13.92
C GLY A 120 4.02 -3.76 13.73
N CYS A 121 2.73 -3.88 13.40
CA CYS A 121 2.01 -5.16 13.33
C CYS A 121 1.91 -5.73 11.91
N ARG A 122 1.47 -6.99 11.79
CA ARG A 122 1.33 -7.69 10.49
C ARG A 122 0.44 -6.94 9.50
N GLU A 123 -0.67 -6.36 9.97
CA GLU A 123 -1.61 -5.61 9.12
C GLU A 123 -0.94 -4.37 8.53
N THR A 124 -0.12 -3.69 9.33
CA THR A 124 0.72 -2.58 8.86
C THR A 124 1.69 -3.06 7.79
N ALA A 125 2.41 -4.16 8.03
CA ALA A 125 3.37 -4.71 7.06
C ALA A 125 2.73 -4.96 5.68
N PHE A 126 1.52 -5.53 5.65
CA PHE A 126 0.78 -5.73 4.40
C PHE A 126 0.38 -4.42 3.73
N ILE A 127 -0.08 -3.40 4.48
CA ILE A 127 -0.43 -2.08 3.92
C ILE A 127 0.77 -1.46 3.19
N PHE A 128 1.95 -1.48 3.80
CA PHE A 128 3.17 -0.95 3.19
C PHE A 128 3.52 -1.73 1.91
N ALA A 129 3.46 -3.06 1.96
CA ALA A 129 3.74 -3.90 0.80
C ALA A 129 2.76 -3.68 -0.35
N ILE A 130 1.44 -3.76 -0.11
CA ILE A 130 0.43 -3.65 -1.18
C ILE A 130 0.37 -2.24 -1.77
N THR A 131 0.60 -1.18 -0.98
CA THR A 131 0.61 0.19 -1.50
C THR A 131 1.87 0.46 -2.33
N SER A 132 3.03 -0.03 -1.91
CA SER A 132 4.27 0.03 -2.68
C SER A 132 4.17 -0.78 -3.99
N ALA A 133 3.58 -1.97 -3.93
CA ALA A 133 3.28 -2.81 -5.08
C ALA A 133 2.32 -2.10 -6.06
N GLY A 134 1.21 -1.54 -5.57
CA GLY A 134 0.23 -0.85 -6.41
C GLY A 134 0.78 0.38 -7.13
N VAL A 135 1.62 1.18 -6.47
CA VAL A 135 2.32 2.31 -7.12
C VAL A 135 3.28 1.81 -8.20
N THR A 136 4.08 0.79 -7.89
CA THR A 136 5.06 0.20 -8.82
C THR A 136 4.37 -0.39 -10.06
N HIS A 137 3.30 -1.15 -9.83
CA HIS A 137 2.49 -1.77 -10.87
C HIS A 137 1.86 -0.73 -11.80
N SER A 138 1.15 0.25 -11.24
CA SER A 138 0.46 1.28 -12.02
C SER A 138 1.42 2.19 -12.79
N VAL A 139 2.54 2.58 -12.20
CA VAL A 139 3.56 3.40 -12.87
C VAL A 139 4.20 2.63 -14.02
N ALA A 140 4.63 1.38 -13.80
CA ALA A 140 5.22 0.55 -14.85
C ALA A 140 4.24 0.32 -16.01
N ARG A 141 2.97 0.10 -15.70
CA ARG A 141 1.91 -0.06 -16.71
C ARG A 141 1.68 1.23 -17.50
N SER A 142 1.60 2.36 -16.82
CA SER A 142 1.35 3.67 -17.43
C SER A 142 2.50 4.12 -18.34
N CYS A 143 3.74 3.73 -18.04
CA CYS A 143 4.88 3.94 -18.93
C CYS A 143 4.71 3.22 -20.27
N SER A 144 4.22 1.99 -20.23
CA SER A 144 4.01 1.16 -21.43
C SER A 144 2.75 1.54 -22.20
N GLU A 145 1.81 2.24 -21.56
CA GLU A 145 0.65 2.86 -22.22
C GLU A 145 0.97 4.23 -22.84
N GLY A 146 2.13 4.82 -22.51
CA GLY A 146 2.53 6.15 -22.99
C GLY A 146 1.89 7.31 -22.23
N SER A 147 1.30 7.06 -21.06
CA SER A 147 0.65 8.07 -20.21
C SER A 147 1.63 8.93 -19.40
N ILE A 148 2.89 8.51 -19.33
CA ILE A 148 3.97 9.23 -18.62
C ILE A 148 5.04 9.60 -19.64
N GLU A 149 5.32 10.90 -19.79
CA GLU A 149 6.22 11.41 -20.83
C GLU A 149 7.70 11.01 -20.62
N SER A 150 8.10 10.76 -19.37
CA SER A 150 9.49 10.51 -18.99
C SER A 150 9.92 9.04 -19.10
N CYS A 151 9.04 8.14 -19.51
CA CYS A 151 9.34 6.72 -19.66
C CYS A 151 8.65 6.11 -20.89
N THR A 152 9.12 4.93 -21.29
CA THR A 152 8.56 4.15 -22.40
C THR A 152 8.55 2.67 -22.04
N CYS A 153 8.09 1.82 -22.96
CA CYS A 153 8.20 0.36 -22.85
C CYS A 153 9.65 -0.10 -22.60
N ASP A 154 9.80 -1.28 -22.01
CA ASP A 154 11.12 -1.92 -21.95
C ASP A 154 11.48 -2.57 -23.29
N TYR A 155 12.55 -2.08 -23.91
CA TYR A 155 13.05 -2.54 -25.21
C TYR A 155 14.37 -3.30 -25.12
N ARG A 156 14.86 -3.61 -23.92
CA ARG A 156 16.15 -4.32 -23.74
C ARG A 156 16.13 -5.73 -24.32
N ARG A 157 14.94 -6.35 -24.42
CA ARG A 157 14.74 -7.67 -25.02
C ARG A 157 14.17 -7.49 -26.43
N ARG A 158 14.97 -7.77 -27.46
CA ARG A 158 14.58 -7.72 -28.88
C ARG A 158 15.26 -8.86 -29.64
N GLY A 159 14.63 -9.29 -30.73
CA GLY A 159 15.18 -10.31 -31.62
C GLY A 159 14.74 -11.73 -31.24
N PRO A 160 15.43 -12.76 -31.74
CA PRO A 160 15.03 -14.17 -31.55
C PRO A 160 14.99 -14.54 -30.06
N GLY A 161 13.86 -15.08 -29.60
CA GLY A 161 13.70 -15.62 -28.25
C GLY A 161 13.80 -17.15 -28.22
N GLY A 162 13.51 -17.79 -29.36
CA GLY A 162 13.63 -19.23 -29.59
C GLY A 162 13.40 -19.56 -31.07
N PRO A 163 13.24 -20.86 -31.43
CA PRO A 163 13.10 -21.30 -32.81
C PRO A 163 11.85 -20.78 -33.53
N ASP A 164 10.73 -20.69 -32.80
CA ASP A 164 9.38 -20.37 -33.29
C ASP A 164 8.83 -19.04 -32.73
N TRP A 165 9.66 -18.28 -32.01
CA TRP A 165 9.24 -17.02 -31.41
C TRP A 165 10.34 -15.98 -31.23
N HIS A 166 9.92 -14.71 -31.24
CA HIS A 166 10.81 -13.57 -31.08
C HIS A 166 10.30 -12.59 -30.02
N TRP A 167 11.23 -11.90 -29.37
CA TRP A 167 10.94 -10.75 -28.53
C TRP A 167 10.49 -9.57 -29.42
N GLY A 168 9.35 -8.99 -29.09
CA GLY A 168 8.81 -7.82 -29.76
C GLY A 168 7.71 -7.16 -28.94
N GLY A 169 6.91 -6.29 -29.57
CA GLY A 169 5.86 -5.56 -28.87
C GLY A 169 6.38 -4.58 -27.82
N CYS A 170 5.53 -4.28 -26.83
CA CYS A 170 5.82 -3.37 -25.72
C CYS A 170 5.83 -4.16 -24.42
N SER A 171 7.03 -4.40 -23.86
CA SER A 171 7.14 -4.99 -22.53
C SER A 171 6.87 -3.93 -21.46
N ASP A 172 6.18 -4.31 -20.39
CA ASP A 172 5.91 -3.41 -19.27
C ASP A 172 7.23 -3.02 -18.57
N ASN A 173 7.48 -1.72 -18.38
CA ASN A 173 8.75 -1.21 -17.83
C ASN A 173 8.78 -1.26 -16.29
N ILE A 174 8.91 -2.48 -15.77
CA ILE A 174 8.93 -2.73 -14.33
C ILE A 174 10.10 -2.05 -13.61
N ASP A 175 11.27 -1.94 -14.26
CA ASP A 175 12.45 -1.39 -13.62
C ASP A 175 12.28 0.10 -13.33
N PHE A 176 11.68 0.84 -14.27
CA PHE A 176 11.27 2.22 -14.01
C PHE A 176 10.25 2.29 -12.87
N GLY A 177 9.21 1.45 -12.89
CA GLY A 177 8.20 1.41 -11.84
C GLY A 177 8.78 1.13 -10.46
N ARG A 178 9.71 0.18 -10.33
CA ARG A 178 10.39 -0.16 -9.08
C ARG A 178 11.27 0.98 -8.59
N LEU A 179 12.06 1.57 -9.49
CA LEU A 179 12.98 2.65 -9.13
C LEU A 179 12.19 3.88 -8.66
N PHE A 180 11.17 4.29 -9.42
CA PHE A 180 10.28 5.37 -9.04
C PHE A 180 9.54 5.05 -7.75
N GLY A 181 8.96 3.85 -7.63
CA GLY A 181 8.27 3.38 -6.42
C GLY A 181 9.17 3.47 -5.19
N ARG A 182 10.43 3.04 -5.30
CA ARG A 182 11.44 3.19 -4.24
C ARG A 182 11.67 4.65 -3.88
N GLU A 183 11.95 5.51 -4.87
CA GLU A 183 12.24 6.92 -4.59
C GLU A 183 11.05 7.70 -4.03
N PHE A 184 9.84 7.34 -4.44
CA PHE A 184 8.61 8.02 -4.06
C PHE A 184 8.06 7.52 -2.72
N VAL A 185 7.84 6.22 -2.58
CA VAL A 185 7.21 5.61 -1.40
C VAL A 185 8.14 5.72 -0.20
N ASP A 186 9.43 5.36 -0.37
CA ASP A 186 10.37 5.33 0.75
C ASP A 186 10.76 6.74 1.21
N SER A 187 10.56 7.78 0.39
CA SER A 187 10.79 9.16 0.81
C SER A 187 9.80 9.68 1.86
N GLY A 188 8.68 8.97 2.05
CA GLY A 188 7.74 9.23 3.14
C GLY A 188 8.24 8.74 4.50
N GLU A 189 9.16 7.77 4.50
CA GLU A 189 9.72 7.15 5.69
C GLU A 189 10.90 7.96 6.23
N LYS A 190 10.92 8.17 7.53
CA LYS A 190 11.97 8.93 8.24
C LYS A 190 12.36 8.20 9.50
N GLY A 191 13.64 8.24 9.83
CA GLY A 191 14.17 7.65 11.04
C GLY A 191 15.28 6.65 10.75
N ARG A 192 15.68 5.94 11.79
CA ARG A 192 16.61 4.80 11.78
C ARG A 192 16.16 3.72 12.78
N ASP A 193 14.93 3.83 13.24
CA ASP A 193 14.29 2.95 14.21
C ASP A 193 13.85 1.64 13.56
N LEU A 194 13.47 0.63 14.38
CA LEU A 194 13.09 -0.69 13.89
C LEU A 194 11.90 -0.59 12.92
N ARG A 195 11.02 0.37 13.20
CA ARG A 195 9.87 0.69 12.38
C ARG A 195 10.27 1.23 11.01
N PHE A 196 11.23 2.15 10.93
CA PHE A 196 11.75 2.62 9.65
C PHE A 196 12.29 1.45 8.80
N LEU A 197 13.07 0.55 9.40
CA LEU A 197 13.61 -0.62 8.70
C LEU A 197 12.51 -1.59 8.25
N MET A 198 11.54 -1.86 9.13
CA MET A 198 10.37 -2.69 8.83
C MET A 198 9.58 -2.11 7.63
N ASN A 199 9.33 -0.80 7.63
CA ASN A 199 8.58 -0.14 6.56
C ASN A 199 9.32 -0.22 5.22
N LEU A 200 10.64 0.06 5.21
CA LEU A 200 11.45 -0.07 3.99
C LEU A 200 11.51 -1.51 3.46
N HIS A 201 11.65 -2.50 4.36
CA HIS A 201 11.66 -3.91 3.98
C HIS A 201 10.33 -4.32 3.33
N ASN A 202 9.21 -4.02 3.99
CA ASN A 202 7.88 -4.37 3.47
C ASN A 202 7.55 -3.63 2.18
N ASN A 203 7.98 -2.37 2.03
CA ASN A 203 7.88 -1.65 0.77
C ASN A 203 8.63 -2.35 -0.35
N GLU A 204 9.86 -2.82 -0.10
CA GLU A 204 10.65 -3.55 -1.09
C GLU A 204 10.07 -4.93 -1.40
N ALA A 205 9.52 -5.62 -0.41
CA ALA A 205 8.82 -6.89 -0.61
C ALA A 205 7.64 -6.73 -1.58
N GLY A 206 6.86 -5.66 -1.42
CA GLY A 206 5.79 -5.29 -2.36
C GLY A 206 6.30 -5.08 -3.79
N ARG A 207 7.36 -4.28 -3.97
CA ARG A 207 7.95 -4.01 -5.29
C ARG A 207 8.55 -5.25 -5.94
N THR A 208 9.24 -6.05 -5.15
CA THR A 208 9.89 -7.28 -5.61
C THR A 208 8.87 -8.31 -6.02
N THR A 209 7.73 -8.41 -5.31
CA THR A 209 6.65 -9.31 -5.68
C THR A 209 6.07 -8.97 -7.07
N VAL A 210 5.84 -7.69 -7.38
CA VAL A 210 5.38 -7.30 -8.72
C VAL A 210 6.36 -7.70 -9.81
N PHE A 211 7.67 -7.59 -9.52
CA PHE A 211 8.73 -7.95 -10.44
C PHE A 211 8.88 -9.45 -10.65
N SER A 212 8.86 -10.24 -9.57
CA SER A 212 9.00 -11.70 -9.64
C SER A 212 7.81 -12.36 -10.33
N GLU A 213 6.63 -11.76 -10.23
CA GLU A 213 5.39 -12.28 -10.82
C GLU A 213 5.15 -11.83 -12.28
N MET A 214 6.11 -11.17 -12.92
CA MET A 214 6.01 -10.83 -14.34
C MET A 214 5.93 -12.08 -15.22
N ARG A 215 5.13 -12.01 -16.28
CA ARG A 215 4.87 -13.15 -17.17
C ARG A 215 5.20 -12.81 -18.61
N GLN A 216 5.72 -13.80 -19.32
CA GLN A 216 5.86 -13.71 -20.77
C GLN A 216 4.50 -13.98 -21.41
N GLU A 217 3.99 -12.99 -22.15
CA GLU A 217 2.80 -13.15 -22.98
C GLU A 217 3.21 -13.17 -24.45
N CYS A 218 2.48 -13.92 -25.26
CA CYS A 218 2.77 -14.09 -26.67
C CYS A 218 1.52 -13.90 -27.51
N LYS A 219 1.68 -13.31 -28.70
CA LYS A 219 0.66 -13.26 -29.75
C LYS A 219 1.09 -14.08 -30.95
N CYS A 220 0.17 -14.90 -31.43
CA CYS A 220 0.38 -15.75 -32.58
C CYS A 220 0.04 -15.01 -33.89
N HIS A 221 0.88 -15.20 -34.90
CA HIS A 221 0.82 -14.48 -36.18
C HIS A 221 0.76 -15.40 -37.41
N GLY A 222 0.65 -16.72 -37.21
CA GLY A 222 0.55 -17.67 -38.31
C GLY A 222 -0.79 -17.58 -39.07
N MET A 223 -0.83 -18.20 -40.26
CA MET A 223 -2.02 -18.24 -41.12
C MET A 223 -3.24 -18.73 -40.31
N SER A 224 -4.37 -18.03 -40.45
CA SER A 224 -5.62 -18.31 -39.73
C SER A 224 -5.52 -18.31 -38.20
N GLY A 225 -4.56 -17.58 -37.62
CA GLY A 225 -4.35 -17.50 -36.17
C GLY A 225 -3.48 -18.62 -35.60
N SER A 226 -2.82 -19.41 -36.45
CA SER A 226 -1.89 -20.45 -35.99
C SER A 226 -0.68 -19.85 -35.26
N CYS A 227 -0.08 -20.61 -34.33
CA CYS A 227 1.06 -20.18 -33.51
C CYS A 227 2.42 -20.63 -34.05
N THR A 228 2.54 -20.86 -35.37
CA THR A 228 3.80 -21.26 -36.02
C THR A 228 4.89 -20.20 -35.89
N VAL A 229 4.50 -18.93 -35.85
CA VAL A 229 5.35 -17.80 -35.46
C VAL A 229 4.59 -16.98 -34.44
N ARG A 230 5.26 -16.63 -33.34
CA ARG A 230 4.69 -15.77 -32.30
C ARG A 230 5.67 -14.70 -31.83
N THR A 231 5.12 -13.57 -31.43
CA THR A 231 5.85 -12.44 -30.84
C THR A 231 5.52 -12.40 -29.36
N CYS A 232 6.53 -12.34 -28.50
CA CYS A 232 6.33 -12.31 -27.05
C CYS A 232 6.91 -11.04 -26.42
N TRP A 233 6.32 -10.63 -25.30
CA TRP A 233 6.72 -9.50 -24.46
C TRP A 233 6.49 -9.82 -22.98
N MET A 234 7.16 -9.10 -22.09
CA MET A 234 6.90 -9.22 -20.65
C MET A 234 5.71 -8.35 -20.26
N ARG A 235 4.73 -8.93 -19.55
CA ARG A 235 3.61 -8.21 -18.94
C ARG A 235 3.64 -8.29 -17.42
N LEU A 236 3.12 -7.24 -16.80
CA LEU A 236 2.84 -7.21 -15.37
C LEU A 236 1.73 -8.21 -15.03
N PRO A 237 1.79 -8.85 -13.85
CA PRO A 237 0.68 -9.64 -13.34
C PRO A 237 -0.54 -8.77 -13.09
N THR A 238 -1.71 -9.38 -12.93
CA THR A 238 -2.86 -8.66 -12.36
C THR A 238 -2.57 -8.30 -10.90
N LEU A 239 -3.10 -7.17 -10.42
CA LEU A 239 -2.92 -6.79 -9.02
C LEU A 239 -3.57 -7.80 -8.06
N ARG A 240 -4.56 -8.57 -8.53
CA ARG A 240 -5.12 -9.71 -7.79
C ARG A 240 -4.06 -10.76 -7.49
N ALA A 241 -3.31 -11.20 -8.50
CA ALA A 241 -2.26 -12.21 -8.32
C ALA A 241 -1.17 -11.71 -7.36
N VAL A 242 -0.78 -10.43 -7.45
CA VAL A 242 0.15 -9.80 -6.50
C VAL A 242 -0.45 -9.78 -5.08
N GLY A 243 -1.73 -9.45 -4.95
CA GLY A 243 -2.46 -9.45 -3.68
C GLY A 243 -2.51 -10.82 -3.04
N ASP A 244 -2.74 -11.87 -3.82
CA ASP A 244 -2.77 -13.27 -3.37
C ASP A 244 -1.38 -13.69 -2.84
N VAL A 245 -0.31 -13.42 -3.58
CA VAL A 245 1.08 -13.71 -3.13
C VAL A 245 1.41 -12.94 -1.84
N LEU A 246 1.11 -11.65 -1.78
CA LEU A 246 1.36 -10.85 -0.58
C LEU A 246 0.50 -11.32 0.62
N ARG A 247 -0.68 -11.87 0.35
CA ARG A 247 -1.57 -12.40 1.39
C ARG A 247 -0.99 -13.66 2.02
N ASP A 248 -0.39 -14.53 1.20
CA ASP A 248 0.34 -15.71 1.67
C ASP A 248 1.57 -15.30 2.51
N ARG A 249 2.33 -14.29 2.04
CA ARG A 249 3.46 -13.72 2.80
C ARG A 249 3.03 -13.07 4.10
N PHE A 250 1.81 -12.52 4.18
CA PHE A 250 1.26 -11.99 5.43
C PHE A 250 0.95 -13.11 6.43
N ASP A 251 0.38 -14.23 5.99
CA ASP A 251 0.04 -15.34 6.89
C ASP A 251 1.31 -16.01 7.44
N GLY A 252 2.39 -16.05 6.65
CA GLY A 252 3.74 -16.50 7.04
C GLY A 252 4.73 -15.41 7.46
N ALA A 253 4.26 -14.20 7.80
CA ALA A 253 5.15 -13.07 8.09
C ALA A 253 6.05 -13.33 9.33
N SER A 254 7.29 -12.85 9.28
CA SER A 254 8.28 -13.08 10.35
C SER A 254 8.26 -11.95 11.38
N ARG A 255 8.24 -12.32 12.66
CA ARG A 255 8.46 -11.36 13.75
C ARG A 255 9.95 -11.11 13.91
N VAL A 256 10.37 -9.85 13.88
CA VAL A 256 11.78 -9.45 13.84
C VAL A 256 12.19 -8.53 14.98
N LEU A 257 13.47 -8.56 15.30
CA LEU A 257 14.17 -7.67 16.22
C LEU A 257 15.35 -7.01 15.51
N TYR A 258 16.02 -6.09 16.20
CA TYR A 258 17.29 -5.55 15.75
C TYR A 258 18.39 -6.61 15.79
N GLY A 259 18.94 -6.94 14.62
CA GLY A 259 20.19 -7.70 14.54
C GLY A 259 21.37 -6.79 14.81
N ASN A 260 22.19 -7.15 15.79
CA ASN A 260 23.38 -6.38 16.17
C ASN A 260 24.62 -7.23 15.87
N ARG A 261 25.08 -7.24 14.60
CA ARG A 261 26.36 -7.85 14.26
C ARG A 261 27.47 -6.83 14.44
N GLY A 262 28.44 -7.18 15.28
CA GLY A 262 29.56 -6.35 15.68
C GLY A 262 30.22 -5.59 14.53
N SER A 263 30.45 -4.31 14.75
CA SER A 263 31.00 -3.35 13.80
C SER A 263 32.45 -3.66 13.41
N ASN A 264 32.67 -4.39 12.32
CA ASN A 264 33.90 -4.23 11.55
C ASN A 264 33.74 -3.00 10.65
N ARG A 265 34.64 -2.02 10.81
CA ARG A 265 34.55 -0.61 10.36
C ARG A 265 34.45 -0.37 8.84
N ALA A 266 34.05 -1.36 8.04
CA ALA A 266 34.01 -1.27 6.57
C ALA A 266 32.59 -1.28 5.95
N SER A 267 31.51 -1.63 6.67
CA SER A 267 30.15 -1.65 6.10
C SER A 267 29.10 -0.96 6.98
N ARG A 268 29.12 0.38 7.01
CA ARG A 268 28.10 1.21 7.69
C ARG A 268 26.66 0.99 7.17
N ALA A 269 26.50 0.28 6.05
CA ALA A 269 25.22 -0.10 5.45
C ALA A 269 24.71 -1.50 5.89
N GLU A 270 25.54 -2.31 6.56
CA GLU A 270 25.23 -3.70 6.92
C GLU A 270 24.84 -3.88 8.40
N LEU A 271 24.91 -2.80 9.17
CA LEU A 271 24.78 -2.76 10.63
C LEU A 271 23.33 -2.85 11.15
N LEU A 272 22.35 -2.89 10.25
CA LEU A 272 20.92 -2.84 10.57
C LEU A 272 20.17 -3.92 9.79
N ARG A 273 20.48 -5.18 10.10
CA ARG A 273 19.71 -6.33 9.59
C ARG A 273 18.56 -6.65 10.55
N LEU A 274 17.42 -6.97 9.97
CA LEU A 274 16.28 -7.52 10.70
C LEU A 274 16.56 -9.01 10.92
N GLU A 275 16.62 -9.43 12.17
CA GLU A 275 16.80 -10.83 12.56
C GLU A 275 15.47 -11.38 13.12
N PRO A 276 15.15 -12.66 12.88
CA PRO A 276 13.94 -13.26 13.44
C PRO A 276 14.01 -13.27 14.97
N GLU A 277 12.87 -13.04 15.64
CA GLU A 277 12.77 -13.07 17.10
C GLU A 277 13.12 -14.46 17.66
N ASP A 278 12.74 -15.52 16.93
CA ASP A 278 13.11 -16.89 17.25
C ASP A 278 14.29 -17.33 16.35
N PRO A 279 15.47 -17.64 16.93
CA PRO A 279 16.66 -18.05 16.17
C PRO A 279 16.50 -19.35 15.38
N ALA A 280 15.52 -20.20 15.69
CA ALA A 280 15.25 -21.42 14.94
C ALA A 280 14.56 -21.14 13.59
N HIS A 281 13.97 -19.94 13.42
CA HIS A 281 13.34 -19.55 12.17
C HIS A 281 14.37 -19.08 11.15
N LYS A 282 14.09 -19.34 9.88
CA LYS A 282 14.91 -18.84 8.78
C LYS A 282 14.85 -17.30 8.75
N PRO A 283 15.97 -16.61 8.48
CA PRO A 283 15.95 -15.17 8.27
C PRO A 283 15.00 -14.77 7.13
N PRO A 284 14.28 -13.64 7.25
CA PRO A 284 13.33 -13.21 6.23
C PRO A 284 14.06 -12.88 4.92
N SER A 285 13.51 -13.36 3.80
CA SER A 285 13.95 -12.96 2.46
C SER A 285 13.45 -11.56 2.10
N PRO A 286 13.98 -10.92 1.05
CA PRO A 286 13.49 -9.61 0.59
C PRO A 286 12.02 -9.60 0.12
N GLN A 287 11.40 -10.76 -0.10
CA GLN A 287 10.00 -10.90 -0.52
C GLN A 287 9.07 -11.22 0.66
N ASP A 288 9.62 -11.55 1.83
CA ASP A 288 8.83 -11.86 3.01
C ASP A 288 8.36 -10.58 3.69
N LEU A 289 7.26 -10.67 4.44
CA LEU A 289 6.79 -9.56 5.25
C LEU A 289 7.33 -9.69 6.66
N VAL A 290 7.68 -8.55 7.26
CA VAL A 290 8.26 -8.49 8.60
C VAL A 290 7.47 -7.53 9.49
N TYR A 291 7.38 -7.88 10.77
CA TYR A 291 6.71 -7.07 11.80
C TYR A 291 7.41 -7.25 13.14
N PHE A 292 7.17 -6.38 14.12
CA PHE A 292 7.82 -6.51 15.44
C PHE A 292 6.85 -6.44 16.63
N GLU A 293 5.65 -5.90 16.44
CA GLU A 293 4.59 -5.85 17.45
C GLU A 293 3.46 -6.85 17.18
N LYS A 294 2.91 -7.44 18.24
CA LYS A 294 1.71 -8.27 18.12
C LYS A 294 0.52 -7.42 17.64
N SER A 295 -0.29 -7.99 16.74
CA SER A 295 -1.52 -7.36 16.25
C SER A 295 -2.50 -7.13 17.41
N PRO A 296 -3.22 -6.00 17.43
CA PRO A 296 -4.21 -5.72 18.47
C PRO A 296 -5.42 -6.66 18.35
N ASN A 297 -6.26 -6.69 19.38
CA ASN A 297 -7.55 -7.38 19.30
C ASN A 297 -8.52 -6.59 18.40
N PHE A 298 -8.93 -7.18 17.27
CA PHE A 298 -9.87 -6.58 16.33
C PHE A 298 -11.35 -6.89 16.63
N CYS A 299 -11.65 -7.68 17.67
CA CYS A 299 -13.02 -8.06 18.01
C CYS A 299 -13.86 -6.89 18.51
N THR A 300 -13.26 -6.01 19.31
CA THR A 300 -13.96 -4.88 19.95
C THR A 300 -13.49 -3.55 19.36
N TYR A 301 -14.39 -2.57 19.38
CA TYR A 301 -14.05 -1.21 19.03
C TYR A 301 -13.04 -0.62 20.02
N SER A 302 -12.02 0.06 19.51
CA SER A 302 -11.08 0.82 20.34
C SER A 302 -10.60 2.05 19.59
N GLY A 303 -11.05 3.23 20.02
CA GLY A 303 -10.60 4.51 19.46
C GLY A 303 -9.10 4.80 19.69
N ARG A 304 -8.50 4.18 20.72
CA ARG A 304 -7.05 4.28 21.00
C ARG A 304 -6.23 3.47 20.00
N LEU A 305 -6.64 2.21 19.75
CA LEU A 305 -5.94 1.31 18.83
C LEU A 305 -6.37 1.50 17.36
N GLY A 306 -7.47 2.22 17.12
CA GLY A 306 -8.04 2.41 15.79
C GLY A 306 -8.76 1.16 15.26
N THR A 307 -9.25 0.29 16.14
CA THR A 307 -9.99 -0.92 15.74
C THR A 307 -11.48 -0.61 15.65
N ALA A 308 -12.13 -1.02 14.55
CA ALA A 308 -13.57 -0.81 14.34
C ALA A 308 -14.45 -1.79 15.15
N GLY A 309 -13.90 -2.96 15.51
CA GLY A 309 -14.67 -4.07 16.06
C GLY A 309 -15.32 -4.93 14.95
N THR A 310 -15.96 -6.03 15.36
CA THR A 310 -16.65 -6.95 14.42
C THR A 310 -18.17 -6.91 14.51
N ALA A 311 -18.75 -6.13 15.43
CA ALA A 311 -20.20 -5.97 15.55
C ALA A 311 -20.81 -5.41 14.26
N GLY A 312 -21.97 -5.93 13.86
CA GLY A 312 -22.69 -5.56 12.63
C GLY A 312 -22.08 -6.09 11.34
N ARG A 313 -21.04 -6.94 11.40
CA ARG A 313 -20.45 -7.53 10.20
C ARG A 313 -21.18 -8.78 9.74
N ALA A 314 -21.39 -8.87 8.43
CA ALA A 314 -21.87 -10.09 7.81
C ALA A 314 -20.89 -11.25 8.03
N CYS A 315 -21.43 -12.42 8.39
CA CYS A 315 -20.68 -13.65 8.61
C CYS A 315 -21.39 -14.84 7.96
N ASN A 316 -20.65 -15.94 7.78
CA ASN A 316 -21.19 -17.19 7.26
C ASN A 316 -21.46 -18.15 8.43
N SER A 317 -22.72 -18.53 8.67
CA SER A 317 -23.07 -19.41 9.80
C SER A 317 -22.64 -20.86 9.57
N SER A 318 -22.47 -21.28 8.32
CA SER A 318 -22.12 -22.67 7.94
C SER A 318 -20.62 -22.89 7.77
N SER A 319 -19.81 -21.83 7.69
CA SER A 319 -18.36 -21.96 7.49
C SER A 319 -17.64 -22.13 8.83
N PRO A 320 -16.77 -23.15 8.99
CA PRO A 320 -15.85 -23.25 10.13
C PRO A 320 -14.59 -22.38 9.93
N ALA A 321 -14.41 -21.78 8.77
CA ALA A 321 -13.22 -20.98 8.45
C ALA A 321 -13.34 -19.54 8.99
N LEU A 322 -12.40 -18.67 8.60
CA LEU A 322 -12.27 -17.30 9.13
C LEU A 322 -13.48 -16.40 8.83
N ASP A 323 -14.24 -16.69 7.77
CA ASP A 323 -15.51 -16.05 7.42
C ASP A 323 -16.70 -16.54 8.28
N GLY A 324 -16.48 -17.63 9.03
CA GLY A 324 -17.42 -18.23 9.95
C GLY A 324 -17.87 -17.30 11.06
N CYS A 325 -19.17 -17.34 11.41
CA CYS A 325 -19.72 -16.51 12.49
C CYS A 325 -19.04 -16.76 13.85
N GLU A 326 -18.59 -17.99 14.12
CA GLU A 326 -17.89 -18.32 15.37
C GLU A 326 -16.58 -17.52 15.52
N LEU A 327 -15.71 -17.57 14.50
CA LEU A 327 -14.42 -16.91 14.50
C LEU A 327 -14.53 -15.40 14.25
N LEU A 328 -15.42 -14.96 13.35
CA LEU A 328 -15.56 -13.56 12.98
C LEU A 328 -16.25 -12.73 14.08
N CYS A 329 -17.27 -13.30 14.73
CA CYS A 329 -18.02 -12.63 15.81
C CYS A 329 -17.37 -12.82 17.19
N CYS A 330 -16.23 -13.50 17.25
CA CYS A 330 -15.43 -13.69 18.48
C CYS A 330 -16.23 -14.33 19.62
N GLY A 331 -17.09 -15.31 19.31
CA GLY A 331 -17.92 -16.01 20.29
C GLY A 331 -19.12 -15.22 20.84
N ARG A 332 -19.37 -13.98 20.39
CA ARG A 332 -20.53 -13.19 20.86
C ARG A 332 -21.88 -13.64 20.29
N GLY A 333 -21.89 -14.57 19.34
CA GLY A 333 -23.07 -14.94 18.57
C GLY A 333 -23.34 -14.00 17.39
N HIS A 334 -24.42 -14.27 16.67
CA HIS A 334 -24.85 -13.50 15.51
C HIS A 334 -26.37 -13.39 15.45
N ARG A 335 -26.88 -12.31 14.86
CA ARG A 335 -28.28 -12.09 14.55
C ARG A 335 -28.56 -12.57 13.12
N THR A 336 -29.64 -13.33 12.95
CA THR A 336 -30.09 -13.80 11.64
C THR A 336 -31.26 -12.95 11.17
N ARG A 337 -31.19 -12.42 9.95
CA ARG A 337 -32.25 -11.63 9.31
C ARG A 337 -32.48 -12.13 7.89
N THR A 338 -33.74 -12.31 7.51
CA THR A 338 -34.13 -12.57 6.12
C THR A 338 -34.28 -11.25 5.37
N GLN A 339 -33.72 -11.17 4.17
CA GLN A 339 -33.82 -10.01 3.29
C GLN A 339 -34.25 -10.46 1.89
N ARG A 340 -35.22 -9.76 1.30
CA ARG A 340 -35.55 -9.95 -0.12
C ARG A 340 -34.53 -9.20 -0.97
N VAL A 341 -33.74 -9.95 -1.74
CA VAL A 341 -32.74 -9.41 -2.65
C VAL A 341 -33.30 -9.50 -4.07
N THR A 342 -33.21 -8.41 -4.81
CA THR A 342 -33.58 -8.38 -6.23
C THR A 342 -32.29 -8.38 -7.05
N GLU A 343 -32.12 -9.37 -7.91
CA GLU A 343 -30.96 -9.45 -8.80
C GLU A 343 -31.37 -9.68 -10.25
N ARG A 344 -30.46 -9.35 -11.17
CA ARG A 344 -30.62 -9.61 -12.60
C ARG A 344 -30.42 -11.11 -12.81
N CYS A 345 -31.46 -11.79 -13.29
CA CYS A 345 -31.48 -13.23 -13.55
C CYS A 345 -31.92 -13.49 -14.99
N ASN A 346 -31.74 -14.74 -15.44
CA ASN A 346 -32.19 -15.20 -16.77
C ASN A 346 -31.78 -14.23 -17.89
N CYS A 347 -30.52 -13.83 -17.88
CA CYS A 347 -29.98 -12.89 -18.86
C CYS A 347 -29.78 -13.59 -20.21
N THR A 348 -30.39 -13.06 -21.26
CA THR A 348 -30.22 -13.51 -22.65
C THR A 348 -29.42 -12.47 -23.43
N PHE A 349 -28.35 -12.91 -24.07
CA PHE A 349 -27.61 -12.08 -25.01
C PHE A 349 -28.32 -12.09 -26.37
N HIS A 350 -28.63 -10.90 -26.87
CA HIS A 350 -29.17 -10.70 -28.20
C HIS A 350 -28.03 -10.23 -29.10
N TRP A 351 -27.68 -11.07 -30.09
CA TRP A 351 -26.70 -10.74 -31.10
C TRP A 351 -27.16 -9.46 -31.86
N CYS A 352 -26.26 -8.49 -32.04
CA CYS A 352 -26.54 -7.04 -32.20
C CYS A 352 -26.63 -6.23 -30.88
N CYS A 353 -25.91 -6.73 -29.86
CA CYS A 353 -25.23 -5.99 -28.78
C CYS A 353 -26.05 -5.53 -27.56
N HIS A 354 -27.08 -6.28 -27.15
CA HIS A 354 -27.71 -6.03 -25.86
C HIS A 354 -27.94 -7.30 -25.05
N VAL A 355 -27.84 -7.18 -23.72
CA VAL A 355 -28.20 -8.24 -22.78
C VAL A 355 -29.53 -7.85 -22.14
N SER A 356 -30.55 -8.68 -22.33
CA SER A 356 -31.85 -8.53 -21.67
C SER A 356 -31.90 -9.46 -20.46
N CYS A 357 -32.22 -8.93 -19.29
CA CYS A 357 -32.34 -9.72 -18.05
C CYS A 357 -33.69 -9.45 -17.39
N ARG A 358 -34.19 -10.42 -16.64
CA ARG A 358 -35.34 -10.23 -15.75
C ARG A 358 -34.85 -9.85 -14.35
N ASN A 359 -35.68 -9.18 -13.58
CA ASN A 359 -35.42 -8.95 -12.15
C ASN A 359 -36.06 -10.09 -11.35
N CYS A 360 -35.24 -10.97 -10.77
CA CYS A 360 -35.71 -12.01 -9.86
C CYS A 360 -35.61 -11.52 -8.42
N THR A 361 -36.67 -11.70 -7.64
CA THR A 361 -36.62 -11.52 -6.19
C THR A 361 -36.51 -12.88 -5.50
N HIS A 362 -35.47 -13.05 -4.70
CA HIS A 362 -35.32 -14.23 -3.84
C HIS A 362 -35.10 -13.80 -2.38
N THR A 363 -35.43 -14.67 -1.44
CA THR A 363 -35.18 -14.44 -0.01
C THR A 363 -33.80 -14.96 0.34
N SER A 364 -32.92 -14.09 0.81
CA SER A 364 -31.58 -14.43 1.29
C SER A 364 -31.54 -14.30 2.82
N VAL A 365 -30.78 -15.18 3.47
CA VAL A 365 -30.55 -15.16 4.92
C VAL A 365 -29.21 -14.49 5.20
N LEU A 366 -29.23 -13.40 5.94
CA LEU A 366 -28.05 -12.66 6.36
C LEU A 366 -27.78 -12.92 7.84
N HIS A 367 -26.52 -13.22 8.17
CA HIS A 367 -26.06 -13.35 9.55
C HIS A 367 -25.12 -12.20 9.88
N GLU A 368 -25.40 -11.46 10.96
CA GLU A 368 -24.62 -10.31 11.39
C GLU A 368 -24.09 -10.51 12.82
N CYS A 369 -22.80 -10.25 13.04
CA CYS A 369 -22.21 -10.35 14.36
C CYS A 369 -22.84 -9.39 15.38
N LEU A 370 -23.01 -9.86 16.61
CA LEU A 370 -23.48 -9.05 17.74
C LEU A 370 -22.42 -8.09 18.28
#